data_AF-A0A8T2MIV5-F1
#
_entry.id   AF-A0A8T2MIV5-F1
#
_cell.length_a   1.000
_cell.length_b   1.000
_cell.length_c   1.000
_cell.angle_alpha   90.00
_cell.angle_beta   90.00
_cell.angle_gamma   90.00
#
_symmetry.space_group_name_H-M   'P 1'
#
loop_
_entity.id
_entity.type
_entity.pdbx_description
1 polymer ?
#
loop_
_entity_poly.entity_id
_entity_poly.type
_entity_poly.pdbx_seq_one_letter_code
_entity_poly.pdbx_strand_id
1 'polypeptide(L)'
;MVKLSSAPVSLQCPWLVRFSSRRMKAHLMVLQQVARRTLTTTARRQVENQVPQKQKLFQADNGLPVHLKGGASDAVLYRATMGLTVMGTLFVLYELGKAALPQKKE
;
A
#
# COMPACT_ATOMS: atom_id res chain seq x y z
N MET A 1 -22.30 80.42 6.22
CA MET A 1 -23.15 80.25 5.02
C MET A 1 -22.73 78.96 4.33
N VAL A 2 -23.69 78.10 4.05
CA VAL A 2 -23.61 76.64 3.86
C VAL A 2 -22.95 76.23 2.54
N LYS A 3 -22.18 75.14 2.55
CA LYS A 3 -22.26 74.11 1.50
C LYS A 3 -21.77 72.75 1.99
N LEU A 4 -22.73 71.87 2.30
CA LEU A 4 -22.56 70.43 2.19
C LEU A 4 -22.24 70.08 0.73
N SER A 5 -21.25 69.23 0.49
CA SER A 5 -21.09 68.50 -0.76
C SER A 5 -20.83 67.03 -0.44
N SER A 6 -21.72 66.21 -0.97
CA SER A 6 -21.88 64.79 -0.73
C SER A 6 -21.16 63.97 -1.80
N ALA A 7 -20.74 62.77 -1.36
CA ALA A 7 -20.58 61.53 -2.13
C ALA A 7 -19.20 61.29 -2.79
N PRO A 8 -18.94 60.05 -3.27
CA PRO A 8 -18.52 58.88 -2.48
C PRO A 8 -17.23 58.26 -3.10
N VAL A 9 -16.94 56.98 -2.79
CA VAL A 9 -16.22 55.98 -3.63
C VAL A 9 -14.91 55.40 -3.05
N SER A 10 -14.99 54.08 -2.87
CA SER A 10 -13.97 53.03 -3.00
C SER A 10 -12.95 52.75 -1.89
N LEU A 11 -13.21 51.61 -1.25
CA LEU A 11 -12.27 50.50 -1.02
C LEU A 11 -10.90 50.64 -1.70
N GLN A 12 -9.84 50.68 -0.90
CA GLN A 12 -8.78 49.65 -0.90
C GLN A 12 -7.79 49.94 0.23
N CYS A 13 -7.76 49.11 1.28
CA CYS A 13 -6.70 49.12 2.29
C CYS A 13 -5.82 47.86 2.12
N PRO A 14 -4.65 47.93 1.44
CA PRO A 14 -3.79 46.78 1.14
C PRO A 14 -3.09 46.15 2.36
N TRP A 15 -3.17 46.81 3.52
CA TRP A 15 -2.37 46.48 4.71
C TRP A 15 -2.91 45.27 5.50
N LEU A 16 -4.21 44.99 5.41
CA LEU A 16 -4.82 43.86 6.14
C LEU A 16 -4.51 42.50 5.51
N VAL A 17 -4.43 42.42 4.17
CA VAL A 17 -4.21 41.16 3.45
C VAL A 17 -2.75 40.69 3.57
N ARG A 18 -1.80 41.63 3.70
CA ARG A 18 -0.36 41.33 3.73
C ARG A 18 0.15 40.89 5.10
N PHE A 19 -0.58 41.14 6.18
CA PHE A 19 -0.22 40.71 7.53
C PHE A 19 -0.69 39.27 7.83
N SER A 20 -1.91 38.92 7.43
CA SER A 20 -2.47 37.56 7.57
C SER A 20 -1.68 36.50 6.77
N SER A 21 -1.16 36.88 5.60
CA SER A 21 -0.46 35.96 4.70
C SER A 21 0.93 35.48 5.21
N ARG A 22 1.64 36.27 6.02
CA ARG A 22 2.99 35.87 6.51
C ARG A 22 2.93 34.77 7.55
N ARG A 23 1.94 34.81 8.44
CA ARG A 23 1.74 33.81 9.50
C ARG A 23 1.39 32.45 8.90
N MET A 24 0.49 32.44 7.91
CA MET A 24 0.06 31.22 7.22
C MET A 24 1.17 30.55 6.41
N LYS A 25 2.04 31.35 5.76
CA LYS A 25 3.22 30.84 5.04
C LYS A 25 4.23 30.19 5.97
N ALA A 26 4.43 30.71 7.18
CA ALA A 26 5.31 30.10 8.17
C ALA A 26 4.78 28.73 8.63
N HIS A 27 3.48 28.62 8.89
CA HIS A 27 2.85 27.33 9.21
C HIS A 27 2.91 26.34 8.04
N LEU A 28 2.68 26.81 6.82
CA LEU A 28 2.83 26.00 5.60
C LEU A 28 4.26 25.50 5.42
N MET A 29 5.28 26.33 5.67
CA MET A 29 6.68 25.92 5.61
C MET A 29 7.05 24.93 6.72
N VAL A 30 6.53 25.11 7.94
CA VAL A 30 6.70 24.14 9.04
C VAL A 30 6.05 22.81 8.68
N LEU A 31 4.83 22.81 8.13
CA LEU A 31 4.14 21.62 7.66
C LEU A 31 4.89 20.95 6.50
N GLN A 32 5.39 21.73 5.54
CA GLN A 32 6.23 21.22 4.45
C GLN A 32 7.55 20.67 4.97
N GLN A 33 8.14 21.25 6.02
CA GLN A 33 9.40 20.80 6.61
C GLN A 33 9.21 19.53 7.45
N VAL A 34 8.09 19.42 8.18
CA VAL A 34 7.68 18.18 8.87
C VAL A 34 7.36 17.09 7.84
N ALA A 35 6.63 17.42 6.77
CA ALA A 35 6.34 16.49 5.67
C ALA A 35 7.61 16.06 4.91
N ARG A 36 8.56 16.96 4.66
CA ARG A 36 9.85 16.65 4.03
C ARG A 36 10.76 15.81 4.94
N ARG A 37 10.78 16.05 6.26
CA ARG A 37 11.54 15.23 7.23
C ARG A 37 11.05 13.78 7.27
N THR A 38 9.77 13.54 7.04
CA THR A 38 9.22 12.18 6.98
C THR A 38 9.49 11.49 5.63
N LEU A 39 9.72 12.25 4.56
CA LEU A 39 10.01 11.71 3.22
C LEU A 39 11.50 11.56 2.90
N THR A 40 12.41 12.03 3.77
CA THR A 40 13.81 11.59 3.78
C THR A 40 13.95 10.40 4.70
N THR A 41 13.21 9.33 4.42
CA THR A 41 13.59 7.99 4.85
C THR A 41 14.79 7.57 3.99
N THR A 42 15.94 8.17 4.28
CA THR A 42 17.16 7.36 4.40
C THR A 42 17.06 6.60 5.72
N ALA A 43 15.97 5.84 5.90
CA ALA A 43 16.10 4.54 6.52
C ALA A 43 17.09 3.83 5.60
N ARG A 44 18.37 4.02 5.90
CA ARG A 44 19.41 3.05 5.64
C ARG A 44 18.80 1.76 6.17
N ARG A 45 18.07 1.06 5.31
CA ARG A 45 17.75 -0.33 5.48
C ARG A 45 19.13 -0.98 5.62
N GLN A 46 19.64 -1.04 6.85
CA GLN A 46 20.48 -2.15 7.27
C GLN A 46 19.57 -3.38 7.30
N VAL A 47 18.97 -3.72 6.15
CA VAL A 47 18.71 -5.12 5.88
C VAL A 47 20.10 -5.63 5.62
N GLU A 48 20.74 -6.12 6.68
CA GLU A 48 22.03 -6.76 6.59
C GLU A 48 21.96 -7.83 5.51
N ASN A 49 23.05 -8.02 4.78
CA ASN A 49 23.04 -8.91 3.64
C ASN A 49 22.81 -10.36 4.09
N GLN A 50 21.56 -10.83 3.97
CA GLN A 50 21.16 -12.21 4.29
C GLN A 50 21.38 -13.18 3.12
N VAL A 51 21.77 -12.69 1.94
CA VAL A 51 22.06 -13.52 0.76
C VAL A 51 23.05 -14.64 1.06
N PRO A 52 24.21 -14.43 1.73
CA PRO A 52 25.12 -15.52 2.05
C PRO A 52 24.50 -16.57 2.97
N GLN A 53 23.60 -16.19 3.88
CA GLN A 53 22.93 -17.15 4.78
C GLN A 53 21.92 -18.00 4.02
N LYS A 54 21.13 -17.40 3.13
CA LYS A 54 20.19 -18.12 2.28
C LYS A 54 20.92 -19.00 1.26
N GLN A 55 22.00 -18.52 0.65
CA GLN A 55 22.83 -19.33 -0.25
C GLN A 55 23.37 -20.58 0.43
N LYS A 56 23.88 -20.49 1.67
CA LYS A 56 24.30 -21.66 2.46
C LYS A 56 23.17 -22.66 2.66
N LEU A 57 21.96 -22.18 2.98
CA LEU A 57 20.79 -23.06 3.19
C LEU A 57 20.38 -23.79 1.90
N PHE A 58 20.33 -23.09 0.77
CA PHE A 58 19.93 -23.68 -0.51
C PHE A 58 21.03 -24.53 -1.16
N GLN A 59 22.30 -24.28 -0.85
CA GLN A 59 23.44 -25.05 -1.35
C GLN A 59 23.87 -26.19 -0.43
N ALA A 60 23.30 -26.31 0.78
CA ALA A 60 23.56 -27.44 1.67
C ALA A 60 23.22 -28.77 0.95
N ASP A 61 24.12 -29.74 0.99
CA ASP A 61 23.99 -31.00 0.24
C ASP A 61 23.05 -32.00 0.93
N ASN A 62 21.77 -31.62 1.02
CA ASN A 62 20.74 -32.39 1.73
C ASN A 62 19.97 -33.34 0.80
N GLY A 63 20.35 -33.47 -0.48
CA GLY A 63 19.63 -34.26 -1.49
C GLY A 63 18.17 -33.83 -1.78
N LEU A 64 17.65 -32.82 -1.09
CA LEU A 64 16.28 -32.33 -1.21
C LEU A 64 16.05 -31.50 -2.48
N PRO A 65 14.91 -31.65 -3.16
CA PRO A 65 14.57 -30.85 -4.33
C PRO A 65 14.33 -29.38 -3.95
N VAL A 66 14.57 -28.47 -4.90
CA VAL A 66 14.56 -27.02 -4.65
C VAL A 66 13.24 -26.50 -4.06
N HIS A 67 12.11 -27.12 -4.39
CA HIS A 67 10.76 -26.71 -3.92
C HIS A 67 10.43 -27.14 -2.48
N LEU A 68 11.31 -27.91 -1.81
CA LEU A 68 11.19 -28.25 -0.38
C LEU A 68 12.41 -27.75 0.43
N LYS A 69 13.34 -27.05 -0.23
CA LYS A 69 14.63 -26.67 0.35
C LYS A 69 14.51 -25.54 1.38
N GLY A 70 13.44 -24.75 1.34
CA GLY A 70 13.12 -23.74 2.34
C GLY A 70 12.57 -24.31 3.65
N GLY A 71 12.32 -25.62 3.72
CA GLY A 71 12.02 -26.35 4.94
C GLY A 71 10.52 -26.60 5.17
N ALA A 72 10.09 -26.57 6.43
CA ALA A 72 8.74 -26.96 6.83
C ALA A 72 7.63 -26.07 6.25
N SER A 73 7.92 -24.78 6.02
CA SER A 73 6.97 -23.84 5.39
C SER A 73 6.59 -24.30 3.98
N ASP A 74 7.56 -24.74 3.20
CA ASP A 74 7.37 -25.15 1.81
C ASP A 74 6.56 -26.44 1.75
N ALA A 75 6.79 -27.35 2.69
CA ALA A 75 6.03 -28.59 2.81
C ALA A 75 4.56 -28.35 3.18
N VAL A 76 4.29 -27.44 4.13
CA VAL A 76 2.92 -27.07 4.51
C VAL A 76 2.21 -26.38 3.33
N LEU A 77 2.90 -25.43 2.68
CA LEU A 77 2.36 -24.71 1.52
C LEU A 77 2.01 -25.68 0.39
N TYR A 78 2.91 -26.60 0.05
CA TYR A 78 2.68 -27.62 -0.97
C TYR A 78 1.46 -28.50 -0.65
N ARG A 79 1.36 -29.00 0.59
CA ARG A 79 0.22 -29.83 1.01
C ARG A 79 -1.10 -29.06 0.95
N ALA A 80 -1.10 -27.80 1.37
CA ALA A 80 -2.28 -26.95 1.31
C ALA A 80 -2.72 -26.70 -0.14
N THR A 81 -1.79 -26.36 -1.03
CA THR A 81 -2.09 -26.17 -2.46
C THR A 81 -2.58 -27.47 -3.11
N MET A 82 -1.96 -28.61 -2.78
CA MET A 82 -2.39 -29.91 -3.30
C MET A 82 -3.80 -30.27 -2.80
N GLY A 83 -4.09 -30.07 -1.51
CA GLY A 83 -5.43 -30.28 -0.96
C GLY A 83 -6.48 -29.40 -1.63
N LEU A 84 -6.18 -28.11 -1.80
CA LEU A 84 -7.09 -27.15 -2.43
C LEU A 84 -7.37 -27.50 -3.89
N THR A 85 -6.34 -27.90 -4.66
CA THR A 85 -6.51 -28.28 -6.06
C THR A 85 -7.37 -29.54 -6.20
N VAL A 86 -7.10 -30.59 -5.40
CA VAL A 86 -7.91 -31.82 -5.40
C VAL A 86 -9.36 -31.52 -5.03
N MET A 87 -9.58 -30.73 -3.97
CA MET A 87 -10.94 -30.32 -3.57
C MET A 87 -11.65 -29.53 -4.66
N GLY A 88 -10.95 -28.58 -5.30
CA GLY A 88 -11.49 -27.80 -6.41
C GLY A 88 -11.85 -28.66 -7.61
N THR A 89 -11.00 -29.62 -7.99
CA THR A 89 -11.28 -30.54 -9.10
C THR A 89 -12.49 -31.42 -8.79
N LEU A 90 -12.58 -31.97 -7.58
CA LEU A 90 -13.75 -32.77 -7.17
C LEU A 90 -15.04 -31.96 -7.19
N PHE A 91 -14.99 -30.71 -6.75
CA PHE A 91 -16.14 -29.80 -6.79
C PHE A 91 -16.59 -29.51 -8.23
N VAL A 92 -15.66 -29.22 -9.13
CA VAL A 92 -15.95 -29.01 -10.55
C VAL A 92 -16.55 -30.27 -11.18
N LEU A 93 -16.03 -31.46 -10.87
CA LEU A 93 -16.59 -32.72 -11.37
C LEU A 93 -18.01 -32.98 -10.85
N TYR A 94 -18.29 -32.65 -9.60
CA TYR A 94 -19.63 -32.74 -9.02
C TYR A 94 -20.62 -31.81 -9.73
N GLU A 95 -20.27 -30.54 -9.89
CA GLU A 95 -21.11 -29.57 -10.60
C GLU A 95 -21.26 -29.93 -12.09
N LEU A 96 -20.20 -30.41 -12.74
CA LEU A 96 -20.26 -30.89 -14.12
C LEU A 96 -21.21 -32.08 -14.25
N GLY A 97 -21.15 -33.06 -13.35
CA GLY A 97 -22.06 -34.21 -13.35
C GLY A 97 -23.52 -33.81 -13.13
N LYS A 98 -23.76 -32.86 -12.21
CA LYS A 98 -25.08 -32.26 -12.00
C LYS A 98 -25.60 -31.52 -13.23
N ALA A 99 -24.73 -30.81 -13.96
CA ALA A 99 -25.09 -30.07 -15.15
C ALA A 99 -25.29 -30.99 -16.38
N ALA A 100 -24.55 -32.11 -16.45
CA ALA A 100 -24.59 -33.04 -17.58
C ALA A 100 -25.85 -33.92 -17.60
N LEU A 101 -26.47 -34.15 -16.43
CA LEU A 101 -27.72 -34.90 -16.34
C LEU A 101 -28.93 -33.97 -16.36
N PRO A 102 -30.02 -34.34 -17.06
CA PRO A 102 -31.23 -33.52 -17.10
C PRO A 102 -31.84 -33.44 -15.69
N GLN A 103 -31.87 -32.22 -15.15
CA GLN A 103 -32.50 -31.99 -13.86
C GLN A 103 -34.00 -31.92 -14.04
N LYS A 104 -34.75 -32.72 -13.27
CA LYS A 104 -36.20 -32.59 -13.21
C LYS A 104 -36.52 -31.22 -12.65
N LYS A 105 -37.24 -30.41 -13.42
CA LYS A 105 -37.85 -29.18 -12.93
C LYS A 105 -39.11 -29.58 -12.19
N GLU A 106 -39.19 -29.25 -10.91
CA GLU A 106 -40.46 -29.24 -10.17
C GLU A 106 -41.44 -28.27 -10.85
#